data_AF-A0A4U1EF74-F1
#
_entry.id   AF-A0A4U1EF74-F1
#
_cell.length_a   1.000
_cell.length_b   1.000
_cell.length_c   1.000
_cell.angle_alpha   90.00
_cell.angle_beta   90.00
_cell.angle_gamma   90.00
#
_symmetry.space_group_name_H-M   'P 1'
#
loop_
_entity.id
_entity.type
_entity.pdbx_description
1 polymer ?
#
loop_
_entity_poly.entity_id
_entity_poly.type
_entity_poly.pdbx_seq_one_letter_code
_entity_poly.pdbx_strand_id
1 'polypeptide(L)' 'DTSYLFITGPDVVKSVTNEDVTQEELGGARTHTTMSGVAHRAFENDVDALCNLREFFNYLPLSNQDPAPVRECHDP' A
#
# COMPACT_ATOMS: atom_id res chain seq x y z
N ASP A 1 -0.51 5.49 -12.12
CA ASP A 1 -0.52 4.05 -11.82
C ASP A 1 0.72 3.38 -12.41
N THR A 2 1.71 3.11 -11.56
CA THR A 2 3.02 2.56 -11.98
C THR A 2 3.41 1.29 -11.21
N SER A 3 2.61 0.90 -10.21
CA SER A 3 2.91 -0.20 -9.29
C SER A 3 1.79 -1.25 -9.31
N TYR A 4 2.17 -2.52 -9.38
CA TYR A 4 1.25 -3.65 -9.41
C TYR A 4 1.69 -4.77 -8.47
N LEU A 5 0.72 -5.49 -7.87
CA LEU A 5 0.94 -6.62 -6.97
C LEU A 5 0.02 -7.78 -7.36
N PHE A 6 0.61 -8.93 -7.70
CA PHE A 6 -0.13 -10.16 -7.95
C PHE A 6 0.83 -11.35 -7.88
N ILE A 7 0.30 -12.54 -7.56
CA ILE A 7 1.10 -13.78 -7.54
C ILE A 7 1.37 -14.26 -8.97
N THR A 8 0.34 -14.19 -9.81
CA THR A 8 0.37 -14.66 -11.20
C THR A 8 -0.09 -13.52 -12.10
N GLY A 9 0.69 -13.22 -13.15
CA GLY A 9 0.39 -12.12 -14.07
C GLY A 9 -0.84 -12.36 -14.95
N PRO A 10 -1.40 -11.30 -15.56
CA PRO A 10 -2.65 -11.36 -16.32
C PRO A 10 -2.56 -12.27 -17.55
N ASP A 11 -1.39 -12.37 -18.20
CA ASP A 11 -1.22 -13.25 -19.37
C ASP A 11 -1.44 -14.73 -19.01
N VAL A 12 -0.97 -15.13 -17.83
CA VAL A 12 -1.13 -16.50 -17.33
C VAL A 12 -2.57 -16.74 -16.90
N VAL A 13 -3.20 -15.77 -16.21
CA VAL A 13 -4.63 -15.83 -15.86
C VAL A 13 -5.46 -16.02 -17.12
N LYS A 14 -5.24 -15.19 -18.15
CA LYS A 14 -5.92 -15.30 -19.44
C LYS A 14 -5.74 -16.67 -20.09
N SER A 15 -4.52 -17.21 -20.07
CA SER A 15 -4.25 -18.52 -20.68
C SER A 15 -4.90 -19.70 -19.96
N VAL A 16 -5.10 -19.61 -18.64
CA VAL A 16 -5.58 -20.71 -17.80
C VAL A 16 -7.09 -20.62 -17.53
N THR A 17 -7.59 -19.42 -17.24
CA THR A 17 -9.00 -19.21 -16.88
C THR A 17 -9.83 -18.64 -18.04
N ASN A 18 -9.20 -18.23 -19.16
CA ASN A 18 -9.84 -17.48 -20.25
C ASN A 18 -10.48 -16.15 -19.81
N GLU A 19 -10.08 -15.60 -18.67
CA GLU A 19 -10.52 -14.29 -18.20
C GLU A 19 -9.59 -13.19 -18.75
N ASP A 20 -10.17 -12.18 -19.39
CA ASP A 20 -9.41 -11.02 -19.87
C ASP A 20 -9.43 -9.93 -18.80
N VAL A 21 -8.37 -9.87 -18.00
CA VAL A 21 -8.21 -8.91 -16.90
C VAL A 21 -6.97 -8.05 -17.13
N THR A 22 -7.12 -6.74 -16.94
CA THR A 22 -5.99 -5.81 -17.07
C THR A 22 -5.09 -5.85 -15.83
N GLN A 23 -3.84 -5.37 -15.96
CA GLN A 23 -2.91 -5.28 -14.82
C GLN A 23 -3.46 -4.40 -13.68
N GLU A 24 -4.16 -3.32 -14.02
CA GLU A 24 -4.76 -2.40 -13.05
C GLU A 24 -5.90 -3.07 -12.27
N GLU A 25 -6.77 -3.80 -12.97
CA GLU A 25 -7.87 -4.52 -12.33
C GLU A 25 -7.36 -5.69 -11.48
N LEU A 26 -6.34 -6.40 -11.95
CA LEU A 26 -5.80 -7.57 -11.28
C LEU A 26 -5.05 -7.21 -9.99
N GLY A 27 -4.25 -6.14 -10.01
CA GLY A 27 -3.34 -5.83 -8.90
C GLY A 27 -2.87 -4.40 -8.84
N GLY A 28 -3.61 -3.45 -9.42
CA GLY A 28 -3.31 -2.03 -9.33
C GLY A 28 -3.39 -1.50 -7.89
N ALA A 29 -2.77 -0.34 -7.67
CA ALA A 29 -2.74 0.31 -6.36
C ALA A 29 -4.16 0.62 -5.83
N ARG A 30 -5.11 0.96 -6.72
CA ARG A 30 -6.51 1.20 -6.34
C ARG A 30 -7.21 -0.07 -5.88
N THR A 31 -7.02 -1.18 -6.58
CA THR A 31 -7.60 -2.49 -6.21
C THR A 31 -7.12 -2.93 -4.83
N HIS A 32 -5.84 -2.67 -4.53
CA HIS A 32 -5.25 -3.03 -3.24
C HIS A 32 -5.62 -2.12 -2.07
N THR A 33 -5.99 -0.87 -2.34
CA THR A 33 -6.38 0.10 -1.31
C THR A 33 -7.88 0.16 -1.03
N THR A 34 -8.71 -0.25 -1.99
CA THR A 34 -10.18 -0.14 -1.86
C THR A 34 -10.91 -1.47 -1.66
N MET A 35 -10.47 -2.54 -2.32
CA MET A 35 -11.15 -3.84 -2.24
C MET A 35 -10.40 -4.87 -1.40
N SER A 36 -9.16 -5.18 -1.76
CA SER A 36 -8.45 -6.32 -1.12
C SER A 36 -7.81 -5.99 0.22
N GLY A 37 -7.52 -4.71 0.50
CA GLY A 37 -6.89 -4.26 1.74
C GLY A 37 -5.42 -4.67 1.89
N VAL A 38 -4.80 -5.21 0.84
CA VAL A 38 -3.37 -5.59 0.83
C VAL A 38 -2.47 -4.36 1.00
N ALA A 39 -2.88 -3.22 0.42
CA ALA A 39 -2.19 -1.95 0.59
C ALA A 39 -3.05 -1.00 1.44
N HIS A 40 -2.46 -0.39 2.46
CA HIS A 40 -3.18 0.54 3.33
C HIS A 40 -3.43 1.91 2.67
N ARG A 41 -2.49 2.35 1.83
CA ARG A 41 -2.53 3.65 1.15
C ARG A 41 -1.89 3.55 -0.23
N ALA A 42 -2.31 4.43 -1.12
CA ALA A 42 -1.69 4.69 -2.42
C ALA A 42 -1.37 6.19 -2.50
N PHE A 43 -0.26 6.52 -3.14
CA PHE A 43 0.25 7.88 -3.26
C PHE A 43 0.50 8.20 -4.73
N GLU A 44 0.50 9.49 -5.08
CA GLU A 44 0.68 9.92 -6.48
C GLU A 44 2.11 9.70 -6.98
N ASN A 45 3.10 9.77 -6.09
CA ASN A 45 4.51 9.59 -6.41
C ASN A 45 5.31 9.07 -5.21
N ASP A 46 6.55 8.67 -5.47
CA ASP A 46 7.45 8.08 -4.48
C ASP A 46 7.86 9.06 -3.38
N VAL A 47 7.96 10.36 -3.70
CA VAL A 47 8.35 11.39 -2.71
C VAL A 47 7.27 11.54 -1.66
N ASP A 48 6.00 11.62 -2.07
CA ASP A 48 4.86 11.70 -1.18
C ASP A 48 4.70 10.43 -0.35
N ALA A 49 4.94 9.27 -0.96
CA ALA A 49 4.92 7.99 -0.27
C ALA A 49 5.97 7.92 0.85
N LEU A 50 7.21 8.34 0.57
CA LEU A 50 8.29 8.35 1.57
C LEU A 50 8.06 9.39 2.68
N CYS A 51 7.54 10.56 2.35
CA CYS A 51 7.18 11.58 3.35
C CYS A 51 6.10 11.08 4.31
N ASN A 52 5.02 10.48 3.79
CA ASN A 52 3.95 9.90 4.60
C ASN A 52 4.43 8.70 5.41
N LEU A 53 5.30 7.86 4.84
CA LEU A 53 5.90 6.73 5.56
C LEU A 53 6.71 7.23 6.76
N ARG A 54 7.52 8.28 6.57
CA ARG A 54 8.29 8.89 7.67
C ARG A 54 7.39 9.46 8.76
N GLU A 55 6.30 10.10 8.38
CA GLU A 55 5.30 10.58 9.33
C GLU A 55 4.67 9.43 10.11
N PHE A 56 4.31 8.33 9.44
CA PHE A 56 3.80 7.13 10.07
C PHE A 56 4.80 6.51 11.07
N PHE A 57 6.08 6.45 10.71
CA PHE A 57 7.13 5.95 11.61
C PHE A 57 7.26 6.75 12.90
N ASN A 58 6.90 8.05 12.92
CA ASN A 58 6.90 8.84 14.15
C ASN A 58 5.83 8.41 15.18
N TYR A 59 4.90 7.54 14.79
CA TYR A 59 3.91 6.94 15.70
C TYR A 59 4.36 5.57 16.25
N LEU A 60 5.46 5.00 15.74
CA LEU A 60 5.92 3.67 16.12
C LEU A 60 7.13 3.74 17.05
N PRO A 61 7.24 2.81 18.02
CA PRO A 61 8.48 2.65 18.78
C PRO A 61 9.59 2.09 17.88
N LEU A 62 10.86 2.34 18.25
CA LEU A 62 12.02 1.85 17.50
C LEU A 62 12.15 0.31 17.54
N SER A 63 11.61 -0.30 18.59
CA SER A 63 11.50 -1.75 18.73
C SER A 63 10.21 -2.12 19.46
N ASN A 64 9.87 -3.42 19.45
CA ASN A 64 8.75 -3.94 20.23
C ASN A 64 9.00 -3.97 21.75
N GLN A 65 10.22 -3.64 22.21
CA GLN A 65 10.58 -3.56 23.63
C GLN A 65 10.56 -2.13 24.17
N ASP A 66 10.54 -1.13 23.28
CA ASP A 66 10.56 0.28 23.64
C ASP A 66 9.14 0.83 23.79
N PRO A 67 8.91 1.82 24.67
CA PRO A 67 7.63 2.50 24.77
C PRO A 67 7.31 3.27 23.48
N ALA A 68 6.03 3.45 23.19
CA ALA A 68 5.58 4.26 22.07
C ALA A 68 6.04 5.73 22.23
N PRO A 69 6.34 6.44 21.13
CA PRO A 69 6.71 7.86 21.18
C PRO A 69 5.59 8.72 21.79
N VAL A 70 5.94 9.58 22.76
CA VAL A 70 5.02 10.58 23.31
C VAL A 70 5.14 11.85 22.48
N ARG A 71 3.99 12.37 22.02
CA ARG A 71 3.90 13.63 21.28
C ARG A 71 3.07 14.61 22.09
N GLU A 72 3.50 15.87 22.13
CA GLU A 72 2.71 16.92 22.75
C GLU A 72 1.39 17.10 21.97
N CYS A 73 0.27 17.05 22.68
CA CYS A 73 -1.03 17.35 22.12
C CYS A 73 -1.24 18.86 22.23
N HIS A 74 -1.46 19.52 21.09
CA HIS A 74 -1.77 20.96 21.02
C HIS A 74 -3.24 21.21 20.64
N ASP A 75 -4.08 20.18 20.69
CA ASP A 75 -5.53 20.29 20.48
C ASP A 75 -6.18 20.80 21.78
N PRO A 76 -6.91 21.95 21.77
CA PRO A 76 -7.51 22.57 22.96
C PRO A 76 -8.67 21.78 23.61
#